data_AF-A0AAD9QIT4-F1
#
_entry.id   AF-A0AAD9QIT4-F1
#
_cell.length_a   1.000
_cell.length_b   1.000
_cell.length_c   1.000
_cell.angle_alpha   90.00
_cell.angle_beta   90.00
_cell.angle_gamma   90.00
#
_symmetry.space_group_name_H-M   'P 1'
#
loop_
_entity.id
_entity.type
_entity.pdbx_description
1 polymer ?
#
loop_
_entity_poly.entity_id
_entity_poly.type
_entity_poly.pdbx_seq_one_letter_code
_entity_poly.pdbx_strand_id
1 'polypeptide(L)'
;MKKKLKDSLEKCQAQTKDKDVLLKKMRLENKRLHEQSNAERSKCDTLSEEVRRLKEISGPDESCSRCATSRDERASAMTEIQTLRKEIQELNKGITKINKDYQPNTQTPHEWHQSPQEKPINLPHEHKKVENKHQEEIKYLQAENKRLEYLDKSKKKLEQDLLKSQRDLKKLKKDFACEKERMKKEIEAKDDLLELKLKDETHMSNENYSLREKLKEEISKSSNLKKEVHRLRLTPKEMQGQIYSYSEDFDKRGVVYHLARIYGKTSQVNPSSTQIVVTRSSDREGHAEDLLQNQVKPGTVSGTKDKEGSSWCVDLTEKYVLFLTHYTLRHGCEKRLSVLLNWRLEGSLDGRRWTTLKKHEDDQGLKKDRRYCTCTWPINANSNAFRYFRIFQTGKNSSDRFGIFLSGMEMYGVLIEKSS
;
A
#
# COMPACT_ATOMS: atom_id res chain seq x y z
N MET A 1 -76.31 -48.34 67.52
CA MET A 1 -75.15 -48.63 66.64
C MET A 1 -75.12 -47.76 65.37
N LYS A 2 -76.22 -47.60 64.62
CA LYS A 2 -76.26 -46.83 63.34
C LYS A 2 -75.82 -45.35 63.44
N LYS A 3 -76.11 -44.64 64.54
CA LYS A 3 -75.75 -43.22 64.71
C LYS A 3 -74.23 -42.98 64.80
N LYS A 4 -73.50 -43.76 65.61
CA LYS A 4 -72.04 -43.66 65.76
C LYS A 4 -71.26 -43.94 64.47
N LEU A 5 -71.76 -44.85 63.63
CA LEU A 5 -71.18 -45.15 62.31
C LEU A 5 -71.38 -44.00 61.32
N LYS A 6 -72.57 -43.38 61.34
CA LYS A 6 -72.88 -42.20 60.52
C LYS A 6 -72.00 -41.00 60.91
N ASP A 7 -71.86 -40.73 62.20
CA ASP A 7 -71.03 -39.64 62.72
C ASP A 7 -69.54 -39.84 62.39
N SER A 8 -69.04 -41.09 62.42
CA SER A 8 -67.66 -41.41 62.02
C SER A 8 -67.42 -41.27 60.52
N LEU A 9 -68.40 -41.65 59.70
CA LEU A 9 -68.34 -41.51 58.24
C LEU A 9 -68.35 -40.03 57.84
N GLU A 10 -69.21 -39.22 58.44
CA GLU A 10 -69.27 -37.77 58.21
C GLU A 10 -67.96 -37.09 58.62
N LYS A 11 -67.35 -37.51 59.74
CA LYS A 11 -66.04 -37.01 60.18
C LYS A 11 -64.89 -37.40 59.22
N CYS A 12 -64.88 -38.63 58.73
CA CYS A 12 -63.91 -39.07 57.73
C CYS A 12 -64.06 -38.33 56.39
N GLN A 13 -65.30 -38.10 55.94
CA GLN A 13 -65.59 -37.34 54.73
C GLN A 13 -65.23 -35.86 54.86
N ALA A 14 -65.40 -35.26 56.04
CA ALA A 14 -64.92 -33.90 56.32
C ALA A 14 -63.39 -33.83 56.27
N GLN A 15 -62.70 -34.80 56.87
CA GLN A 15 -61.22 -34.87 56.85
C GLN A 15 -60.64 -35.08 55.45
N THR A 16 -61.29 -35.86 54.57
CA THR A 16 -60.84 -35.99 53.18
C THR A 16 -61.09 -34.73 52.37
N LYS A 17 -62.22 -34.04 52.58
CA LYS A 17 -62.48 -32.74 51.93
C LYS A 17 -61.47 -31.67 52.35
N ASP A 18 -61.12 -31.58 53.63
CA ASP A 18 -60.10 -30.64 54.13
C ASP A 18 -58.72 -30.94 53.54
N LYS A 19 -58.34 -32.23 53.44
CA LYS A 19 -57.08 -32.64 52.79
C LYS A 19 -57.05 -32.30 51.30
N ASP A 20 -58.16 -32.45 50.59
CA ASP A 20 -58.27 -32.08 49.18
C ASP A 20 -58.17 -30.56 48.95
N VAL A 21 -58.76 -29.76 49.85
CA VAL A 21 -58.63 -28.29 49.83
C VAL A 21 -57.17 -27.88 50.10
N LEU A 22 -56.51 -28.50 51.08
CA LEU A 22 -55.11 -28.25 51.38
C LEU A 22 -54.21 -28.61 50.19
N LEU A 23 -54.46 -29.75 49.54
CA LEU A 23 -53.69 -30.21 48.38
C LEU A 23 -53.88 -29.28 47.17
N LYS A 24 -55.10 -28.78 46.94
CA LYS A 24 -55.35 -27.76 45.90
C LYS A 24 -54.61 -26.46 46.19
N LYS A 25 -54.59 -26.01 47.45
CA LYS A 25 -53.85 -24.80 47.87
C LYS A 25 -52.35 -24.97 47.68
N MET A 26 -51.78 -26.12 48.04
CA MET A 26 -50.37 -26.44 47.80
C MET A 26 -50.01 -26.49 46.31
N ARG A 27 -50.87 -27.08 45.47
CA ARG A 27 -50.64 -27.10 44.00
C ARG A 27 -50.64 -25.70 43.40
N LEU A 28 -51.54 -24.83 43.86
CA LEU A 28 -51.61 -23.44 43.41
C LEU A 28 -50.35 -22.66 43.82
N GLU A 29 -49.89 -22.84 45.05
CA GLU A 29 -48.67 -22.18 45.55
C GLU A 29 -47.42 -22.69 44.82
N ASN A 30 -47.31 -23.99 44.57
CA ASN A 30 -46.20 -24.56 43.78
C ASN A 30 -46.18 -24.03 42.35
N LYS A 31 -47.36 -23.84 41.73
CA LYS A 31 -47.46 -23.23 40.39
C LYS A 31 -46.98 -21.77 40.43
N ARG A 32 -47.39 -21.00 41.43
CA ARG A 32 -46.96 -19.61 41.63
C ARG A 32 -45.44 -19.50 41.84
N LEU A 33 -44.86 -20.34 42.68
CA LEU A 33 -43.40 -20.37 42.93
C LEU A 33 -42.61 -20.76 41.67
N HIS A 34 -43.12 -21.71 40.88
CA HIS A 34 -42.50 -22.08 39.62
C HIS A 34 -42.52 -20.95 38.59
N GLU A 35 -43.65 -20.25 38.46
CA GLU A 35 -43.78 -19.07 37.58
C GLU A 35 -42.86 -17.93 38.04
N GLN A 36 -42.76 -17.68 39.34
CA GLN A 36 -41.85 -16.68 39.91
C GLN A 36 -40.38 -17.02 39.65
N SER A 37 -39.98 -18.29 39.84
CA SER A 37 -38.61 -18.74 39.54
C SER A 37 -38.27 -18.59 38.06
N ASN A 38 -39.20 -18.87 37.15
CA ASN A 38 -38.97 -18.72 35.71
C ASN A 38 -38.86 -17.25 35.30
N ALA A 39 -39.66 -16.36 35.91
CA ALA A 39 -39.59 -14.92 35.67
C ALA A 39 -38.22 -14.34 36.12
N GLU A 40 -37.73 -14.72 37.30
CA GLU A 40 -36.41 -14.27 37.78
C GLU A 40 -35.26 -14.83 36.93
N ARG A 41 -35.37 -16.08 36.44
CA ARG A 41 -34.37 -16.64 35.51
C ARG A 41 -34.31 -15.87 34.19
N SER A 42 -35.46 -15.50 33.64
CA SER A 42 -35.54 -14.68 32.41
C SER A 42 -34.88 -13.30 32.57
N LYS A 43 -35.05 -12.66 33.74
CA LYS A 43 -34.35 -11.40 34.06
C LYS A 43 -32.83 -11.58 34.12
N CYS A 44 -32.33 -12.65 34.75
CA CYS A 44 -30.91 -12.98 34.75
C CYS A 44 -30.34 -13.17 33.34
N ASP A 45 -31.08 -13.84 32.46
CA ASP A 45 -30.66 -14.07 31.07
C ASP A 45 -30.56 -12.74 30.30
N THR A 46 -31.52 -11.84 30.50
CA THR A 46 -31.56 -10.50 29.87
C THR A 46 -30.40 -9.62 30.35
N LEU A 47 -30.14 -9.58 31.65
CA LEU A 47 -29.01 -8.83 32.21
C LEU A 47 -27.66 -9.40 31.78
N SER A 48 -27.57 -10.73 31.59
CA SER A 48 -26.34 -11.39 31.11
C SER A 48 -26.03 -11.05 29.65
N GLU A 49 -27.06 -10.93 28.80
CA GLU A 49 -26.95 -10.41 27.43
C GLU A 49 -26.44 -8.96 27.41
N GLU A 50 -26.96 -8.10 28.29
CA GLU A 50 -26.53 -6.69 28.35
C GLU A 50 -25.07 -6.54 28.80
N VAL A 51 -24.65 -7.33 29.79
CA VAL A 51 -23.24 -7.40 30.20
C VAL A 51 -22.33 -7.86 29.06
N ARG A 52 -22.82 -8.74 28.16
CA ARG A 52 -22.06 -9.17 26.98
C ARG A 52 -21.92 -8.03 25.96
N ARG A 53 -22.99 -7.28 25.69
CA ARG A 53 -22.98 -6.11 24.79
C ARG A 53 -22.04 -5.02 25.28
N LEU A 54 -22.11 -4.67 26.57
CA LEU A 54 -21.24 -3.66 27.16
C LEU A 54 -19.76 -4.08 27.15
N LYS A 55 -19.46 -5.39 27.26
CA LYS A 55 -18.09 -5.90 27.09
C LYS A 55 -17.54 -5.72 25.69
N GLU A 56 -18.35 -5.94 24.66
CA GLU A 56 -17.97 -5.77 23.25
C GLU A 56 -17.60 -4.29 22.95
N ILE A 57 -18.26 -3.34 23.61
CA ILE A 57 -17.93 -1.90 23.55
C ILE A 57 -16.61 -1.57 24.28
N SER A 58 -16.31 -2.27 25.37
CA SER A 58 -15.15 -1.98 26.22
C SER A 58 -13.78 -2.41 25.65
N GLY A 59 -13.74 -3.38 24.73
CA GLY A 59 -12.53 -3.86 24.04
C GLY A 59 -11.42 -4.44 24.95
N PRO A 60 -10.55 -5.34 24.45
CA PRO A 60 -9.37 -5.77 25.21
C PRO A 60 -8.31 -4.66 25.23
N ASP A 61 -7.68 -4.46 26.39
CA ASP A 61 -6.61 -3.48 26.67
C ASP A 61 -5.54 -3.47 25.57
N GLU A 62 -5.45 -2.36 24.81
CA GLU A 62 -4.22 -1.95 24.17
C GLU A 62 -4.17 -0.41 24.00
N SER A 63 -2.97 0.11 24.21
CA SER A 63 -2.65 1.50 24.53
C SER A 63 -3.00 2.51 23.45
N CYS A 64 -4.07 3.29 23.63
CA CYS A 64 -4.20 4.58 22.97
C CYS A 64 -4.12 5.71 24.00
N SER A 65 -3.05 6.50 23.93
CA SER A 65 -2.77 7.63 24.82
C SER A 65 -3.40 8.96 24.36
N ARG A 66 -4.23 8.96 23.29
CA ARG A 66 -4.67 10.20 22.63
C ARG A 66 -6.18 10.49 22.63
N CYS A 67 -6.98 9.77 23.41
CA CYS A 67 -8.43 9.99 23.47
C CYS A 67 -8.95 9.99 24.92
N ALA A 68 -9.11 11.18 25.51
CA ALA A 68 -9.62 11.36 26.86
C ALA A 68 -11.12 10.98 26.97
N THR A 69 -11.93 11.37 25.99
CA THR A 69 -13.37 11.06 25.92
C THR A 69 -13.68 9.57 25.90
N SER A 70 -12.88 8.75 25.19
CA SER A 70 -13.10 7.30 25.16
C SER A 70 -12.69 6.59 26.46
N ARG A 71 -11.87 7.21 27.32
CA ARG A 71 -11.49 6.62 28.62
C ARG A 71 -12.61 6.77 29.64
N ASP A 72 -13.26 7.93 29.66
CA ASP A 72 -14.38 8.18 30.58
C ASP A 72 -15.59 7.29 30.25
N GLU A 73 -15.88 7.09 28.95
CA GLU A 73 -16.93 6.16 28.50
C GLU A 73 -16.64 4.71 28.85
N ARG A 74 -15.37 4.25 28.70
CA ARG A 74 -14.96 2.89 29.11
C ARG A 74 -14.99 2.71 30.63
N ALA A 75 -14.57 3.71 31.39
CA ALA A 75 -14.63 3.68 32.85
C ALA A 75 -16.08 3.66 33.36
N SER A 76 -16.97 4.42 32.71
CA SER A 76 -18.42 4.40 32.97
C SER A 76 -19.01 3.02 32.68
N ALA A 77 -18.74 2.45 31.49
CA ALA A 77 -19.22 1.13 31.10
C ALA A 77 -18.70 0.01 32.03
N MET A 78 -17.45 0.10 32.50
CA MET A 78 -16.89 -0.86 33.46
C MET A 78 -17.58 -0.79 34.84
N THR A 79 -17.95 0.41 35.27
CA THR A 79 -18.67 0.63 36.54
C THR A 79 -20.10 0.08 36.46
N GLU A 80 -20.75 0.24 35.31
CA GLU A 80 -22.08 -0.29 35.03
C GLU A 80 -22.06 -1.83 34.95
N ILE A 81 -21.09 -2.42 34.25
CA ILE A 81 -20.88 -3.89 34.22
C ILE A 81 -20.70 -4.46 35.62
N GLN A 82 -19.96 -3.79 36.51
CA GLN A 82 -19.77 -4.25 37.89
C GLN A 82 -21.08 -4.20 38.70
N THR A 83 -21.93 -3.22 38.43
CA THR A 83 -23.24 -3.07 39.10
C THR A 83 -24.21 -4.16 38.66
N LEU A 84 -24.33 -4.38 37.34
CA LEU A 84 -25.18 -5.44 36.78
C LEU A 84 -24.77 -6.84 37.24
N ARG A 85 -23.47 -7.09 37.42
CA ARG A 85 -22.98 -8.37 37.97
C ARG A 85 -23.44 -8.61 39.41
N LYS A 86 -23.48 -7.56 40.25
CA LYS A 86 -23.98 -7.67 41.62
C LYS A 86 -25.49 -7.97 41.64
N GLU A 87 -26.26 -7.35 40.75
CA GLU A 87 -27.70 -7.63 40.62
C GLU A 87 -27.98 -9.08 40.19
N ILE A 88 -27.27 -9.57 39.16
CA ILE A 88 -27.36 -10.98 38.74
C ILE A 88 -27.03 -11.93 39.91
N GLN A 89 -26.06 -11.58 40.75
CA GLN A 89 -25.69 -12.40 41.90
C GLN A 89 -26.81 -12.44 42.96
N GLU A 90 -27.48 -11.32 43.24
CA GLU A 90 -28.63 -11.28 44.16
C GLU A 90 -29.85 -12.03 43.62
N LEU A 91 -30.14 -11.91 42.32
CA LEU A 91 -31.21 -12.67 41.67
C LEU A 91 -30.95 -14.18 41.75
N ASN A 92 -29.71 -14.62 41.54
CA ASN A 92 -29.33 -16.02 41.68
C ASN A 92 -29.45 -16.55 43.12
N LYS A 93 -29.21 -15.70 44.14
CA LYS A 93 -29.49 -16.06 45.54
C LYS A 93 -30.99 -16.25 45.77
N GLY A 94 -31.83 -15.40 45.18
CA GLY A 94 -33.30 -15.51 45.21
C GLY A 94 -33.80 -16.82 44.58
N ILE A 95 -33.31 -17.17 43.39
CA ILE A 95 -33.62 -18.45 42.69
C ILE A 95 -33.20 -19.65 43.54
N THR A 96 -32.03 -19.58 44.19
CA THR A 96 -31.54 -20.67 45.05
C THR A 96 -32.43 -20.87 46.28
N LYS A 97 -32.98 -19.79 46.85
CA LYS A 97 -33.92 -19.84 47.96
C LYS A 97 -35.26 -20.47 47.55
N ILE A 98 -35.82 -20.03 46.41
CA ILE A 98 -37.07 -20.58 45.86
C ILE A 98 -36.93 -22.08 45.55
N ASN A 99 -35.77 -22.51 45.03
CA ASN A 99 -35.51 -23.93 44.75
C ASN A 99 -35.37 -24.79 46.02
N LYS A 100 -34.93 -24.23 47.16
CA LYS A 100 -34.90 -24.96 48.44
C LYS A 100 -36.30 -25.21 49.00
N ASP A 101 -37.22 -24.27 48.79
CA ASP A 101 -38.61 -24.38 49.23
C ASP A 101 -39.42 -25.39 48.36
N TYR A 102 -38.84 -25.89 47.27
CA TYR A 102 -39.49 -26.75 46.26
C TYR A 102 -39.28 -28.28 46.44
N GLN A 103 -38.79 -28.80 47.58
CA GLN A 103 -38.61 -30.26 47.75
C GLN A 103 -39.92 -31.04 48.04
N PRO A 104 -40.26 -32.12 47.30
CA PRO A 104 -41.37 -33.01 47.65
C PRO A 104 -40.93 -34.08 48.67
N ASN A 105 -41.63 -34.13 49.80
CA ASN A 105 -41.41 -35.07 50.90
C ASN A 105 -42.02 -36.45 50.57
N THR A 106 -41.21 -37.51 50.40
CA THR A 106 -41.71 -38.91 50.33
C THR A 106 -40.90 -39.80 51.27
N GLN A 107 -41.48 -40.12 52.43
CA GLN A 107 -41.03 -41.20 53.30
C GLN A 107 -42.22 -41.73 54.10
N THR A 108 -42.66 -42.96 53.80
CA THR A 108 -43.27 -43.89 54.76
C THR A 108 -42.99 -45.35 54.34
N PRO A 109 -42.48 -46.23 55.24
CA PRO A 109 -42.16 -47.64 54.94
C PRO A 109 -43.35 -48.61 55.06
N HIS A 110 -43.27 -49.72 54.32
CA HIS A 110 -44.13 -50.91 54.37
C HIS A 110 -43.85 -51.76 55.62
N GLU A 111 -44.90 -52.16 56.35
CA GLU A 111 -44.87 -53.35 57.23
C GLU A 111 -46.09 -54.23 56.96
N TRP A 112 -45.82 -55.51 56.70
CA TRP A 112 -46.82 -56.58 56.52
C TRP A 112 -47.00 -57.31 57.86
N HIS A 113 -48.26 -57.50 58.31
CA HIS A 113 -48.58 -58.44 59.37
C HIS A 113 -49.25 -59.70 58.80
N GLN A 114 -48.74 -60.85 59.25
CA GLN A 114 -49.23 -62.19 58.94
C GLN A 114 -50.51 -62.52 59.74
N SER A 115 -51.38 -63.32 59.09
CA SER A 115 -52.67 -63.80 59.61
C SER A 115 -52.50 -64.98 60.60
N PRO A 116 -53.29 -65.07 61.69
CA PRO A 116 -53.44 -66.32 62.45
C PRO A 116 -54.62 -67.17 61.93
N GLN A 117 -54.39 -68.47 61.84
CA GLN A 117 -55.34 -69.50 61.43
C GLN A 117 -56.38 -69.80 62.52
N GLU A 118 -57.64 -70.03 62.11
CA GLU A 118 -58.62 -70.79 62.89
C GLU A 118 -59.09 -72.03 62.11
N LYS A 119 -59.31 -73.13 62.86
CA LYS A 119 -59.67 -74.48 62.42
C LYS A 119 -61.16 -74.62 62.04
N PRO A 120 -61.53 -75.64 61.23
CA PRO A 120 -62.84 -75.73 60.60
C PRO A 120 -63.90 -76.52 61.39
N ILE A 121 -65.17 -76.13 61.23
CA ILE A 121 -66.37 -76.92 61.50
C ILE A 121 -67.12 -77.11 60.16
N ASN A 122 -67.81 -78.25 60.03
CA ASN A 122 -68.03 -79.02 58.81
C ASN A 122 -69.44 -78.86 58.16
N LEU A 123 -69.55 -79.22 56.86
CA LEU A 123 -70.73 -79.63 56.03
C LEU A 123 -71.58 -78.54 55.28
N PRO A 124 -72.32 -78.87 54.18
CA PRO A 124 -71.89 -79.48 52.91
C PRO A 124 -72.59 -78.94 51.62
N HIS A 125 -72.03 -79.31 50.45
CA HIS A 125 -72.69 -79.57 49.14
C HIS A 125 -73.07 -78.47 48.11
N GLU A 126 -73.14 -77.18 48.43
CA GLU A 126 -73.15 -76.12 47.37
C GLU A 126 -71.73 -75.63 47.02
N HIS A 127 -70.77 -75.82 47.92
CA HIS A 127 -69.40 -75.35 47.78
C HIS A 127 -68.63 -76.02 46.63
N LYS A 128 -68.85 -77.31 46.34
CA LYS A 128 -68.03 -78.06 45.36
C LYS A 128 -68.14 -77.53 43.92
N LYS A 129 -69.31 -77.00 43.54
CA LYS A 129 -69.57 -76.42 42.21
C LYS A 129 -68.97 -75.02 42.08
N VAL A 130 -69.07 -74.23 43.15
CA VAL A 130 -68.46 -72.91 43.30
C VAL A 130 -66.93 -73.03 43.37
N GLU A 131 -66.41 -74.04 44.04
CA GLU A 131 -64.99 -74.31 44.22
C GLU A 131 -64.31 -74.85 42.96
N ASN A 132 -65.00 -75.67 42.17
CA ASN A 132 -64.54 -76.03 40.81
C ASN A 132 -64.49 -74.81 39.88
N LYS A 133 -65.51 -73.94 39.92
CA LYS A 133 -65.54 -72.69 39.15
C LYS A 133 -64.43 -71.73 39.58
N HIS A 134 -64.20 -71.57 40.89
CA HIS A 134 -63.06 -70.81 41.42
C HIS A 134 -61.72 -71.44 41.03
N GLN A 135 -61.59 -72.77 40.97
CA GLN A 135 -60.36 -73.42 40.50
C GLN A 135 -60.09 -73.19 39.02
N GLU A 136 -61.12 -73.16 38.16
CA GLU A 136 -60.98 -72.80 36.75
C GLU A 136 -60.60 -71.33 36.58
N GLU A 137 -61.19 -70.44 37.36
CA GLU A 137 -60.89 -69.00 37.37
C GLU A 137 -59.47 -68.73 37.89
N ILE A 138 -59.01 -69.46 38.91
CA ILE A 138 -57.62 -69.42 39.39
C ILE A 138 -56.65 -69.90 38.29
N LYS A 139 -56.97 -70.98 37.56
CA LYS A 139 -56.13 -71.45 36.44
C LYS A 139 -56.05 -70.43 35.31
N TYR A 140 -57.17 -69.77 34.99
CA TYR A 140 -57.21 -68.69 34.00
C TYR A 140 -56.37 -67.49 34.45
N LEU A 141 -56.52 -67.03 35.69
CA LEU A 141 -55.74 -65.94 36.26
C LEU A 141 -54.24 -66.28 36.35
N GLN A 142 -53.88 -67.53 36.64
CA GLN A 142 -52.49 -68.00 36.62
C GLN A 142 -51.88 -67.99 35.21
N ALA A 143 -52.65 -68.37 34.19
CA ALA A 143 -52.22 -68.29 32.79
C ALA A 143 -52.07 -66.84 32.32
N GLU A 144 -53.00 -65.97 32.71
CA GLU A 144 -52.96 -64.54 32.38
C GLU A 144 -51.81 -63.82 33.09
N ASN A 145 -51.51 -64.15 34.36
CA ASN A 145 -50.34 -63.62 35.06
C ASN A 145 -49.02 -64.00 34.37
N LYS A 146 -48.89 -65.24 33.86
CA LYS A 146 -47.72 -65.64 33.06
C LYS A 146 -47.60 -64.83 31.76
N ARG A 147 -48.73 -64.53 31.11
CA ARG A 147 -48.77 -63.68 29.92
C ARG A 147 -48.34 -62.25 30.24
N LEU A 148 -48.82 -61.69 31.35
CA LEU A 148 -48.43 -60.36 31.84
C LEU A 148 -46.95 -60.29 32.19
N GLU A 149 -46.38 -61.32 32.82
CA GLU A 149 -44.93 -61.40 33.08
C GLU A 149 -44.08 -61.42 31.80
N TYR A 150 -44.53 -62.14 30.77
CA TYR A 150 -43.87 -62.14 29.47
C TYR A 150 -43.94 -60.76 28.80
N LEU A 151 -45.10 -60.11 28.86
CA LEU A 151 -45.29 -58.75 28.34
C LEU A 151 -44.44 -57.73 29.10
N ASP A 152 -44.31 -57.84 30.42
CA ASP A 152 -43.44 -56.96 31.23
C ASP A 152 -41.95 -57.11 30.85
N LYS A 153 -41.48 -58.34 30.65
CA LYS A 153 -40.12 -58.61 30.14
C LYS A 153 -39.89 -58.01 28.75
N SER A 154 -40.86 -58.17 27.85
CA SER A 154 -40.81 -57.60 26.50
C SER A 154 -40.79 -56.07 26.54
N LYS A 155 -41.63 -55.45 27.37
CA LYS A 155 -41.67 -54.00 27.59
C LYS A 155 -40.34 -53.46 28.11
N LYS A 156 -39.74 -54.10 29.12
CA LYS A 156 -38.42 -53.73 29.66
C LYS A 156 -37.32 -53.76 28.59
N LYS A 157 -37.36 -54.75 27.69
CA LYS A 157 -36.42 -54.82 26.56
C LYS A 157 -36.62 -53.67 25.58
N LEU A 158 -37.87 -53.36 25.20
CA LEU A 158 -38.19 -52.23 24.35
C LEU A 158 -37.77 -50.87 24.98
N GLU A 159 -37.94 -50.71 26.29
CA GLU A 159 -37.49 -49.52 27.01
C GLU A 159 -35.95 -49.36 27.00
N GLN A 160 -35.21 -50.46 27.13
CA GLN A 160 -33.75 -50.46 27.01
C GLN A 160 -33.29 -50.11 25.59
N ASP A 161 -33.92 -50.68 24.57
CA ASP A 161 -33.62 -50.41 23.17
C ASP A 161 -33.95 -48.95 22.79
N LEU A 162 -35.04 -48.40 23.34
CA LEU A 162 -35.39 -46.98 23.19
C LEU A 162 -34.33 -46.08 23.82
N LEU A 163 -33.89 -46.39 25.05
CA LEU A 163 -32.85 -45.62 25.74
C LEU A 163 -31.49 -45.68 25.03
N LYS A 164 -31.16 -46.82 24.40
CA LYS A 164 -29.98 -46.96 23.55
C LYS A 164 -30.10 -46.08 22.30
N SER A 165 -31.23 -46.16 21.60
CA SER A 165 -31.49 -45.37 20.40
C SER A 165 -31.45 -43.86 20.67
N GLN A 166 -31.96 -43.40 21.82
CA GLN A 166 -31.88 -42.00 22.24
C GLN A 166 -30.43 -41.55 22.51
N ARG A 167 -29.59 -42.42 23.08
CA ARG A 167 -28.16 -42.14 23.28
C ARG A 167 -27.42 -42.04 21.95
N ASP A 168 -27.68 -42.96 21.04
CA ASP A 168 -27.08 -42.96 19.70
C ASP A 168 -27.50 -41.73 18.91
N LEU A 169 -28.78 -41.33 18.98
CA LEU A 169 -29.27 -40.10 18.36
C LEU A 169 -28.59 -38.85 18.94
N LYS A 170 -28.38 -38.80 20.26
CA LYS A 170 -27.69 -37.68 20.91
C LYS A 170 -26.24 -37.60 20.48
N LYS A 171 -25.56 -38.73 20.33
CA LYS A 171 -24.20 -38.82 19.81
C LYS A 171 -24.14 -38.33 18.36
N LEU A 172 -25.02 -38.85 17.50
CA LEU A 172 -25.10 -38.46 16.09
C LEU A 172 -25.34 -36.96 15.91
N LYS A 173 -26.22 -36.35 16.72
CA LYS A 173 -26.44 -34.90 16.72
C LYS A 173 -25.18 -34.11 17.07
N LYS A 174 -24.40 -34.59 18.05
CA LYS A 174 -23.13 -33.96 18.44
C LYS A 174 -22.10 -34.07 17.32
N ASP A 175 -21.98 -35.24 16.71
CA ASP A 175 -21.06 -35.48 15.60
C ASP A 175 -21.42 -34.61 14.39
N PHE A 176 -22.72 -34.48 14.07
CA PHE A 176 -23.20 -33.61 13.00
C PHE A 176 -22.91 -32.12 13.28
N ALA A 177 -23.06 -31.68 14.53
CA ALA A 177 -22.71 -30.30 14.91
C ALA A 177 -21.19 -30.05 14.79
N CYS A 178 -20.37 -31.02 15.18
CA CYS A 178 -18.91 -30.94 15.04
C CYS A 178 -18.49 -30.85 13.56
N GLU A 179 -19.08 -31.67 12.69
CA GLU A 179 -18.76 -31.66 11.26
C GLU A 179 -19.27 -30.38 10.59
N LYS A 180 -20.43 -29.86 11.00
CA LYS A 180 -20.94 -28.57 10.51
C LYS A 180 -19.97 -27.43 10.81
N GLU A 181 -19.45 -27.36 12.04
CA GLU A 181 -18.45 -26.33 12.39
C GLU A 181 -17.14 -26.52 11.65
N ARG A 182 -16.72 -27.77 11.42
CA ARG A 182 -15.52 -28.06 10.62
C ARG A 182 -15.68 -27.59 9.18
N MET A 183 -16.80 -27.92 8.53
CA MET A 183 -17.09 -27.48 7.16
C MET A 183 -17.20 -25.96 7.07
N LYS A 184 -17.81 -25.30 8.07
CA LYS A 184 -17.90 -23.84 8.12
C LYS A 184 -16.52 -23.18 8.09
N LYS A 185 -15.60 -23.65 8.93
CA LYS A 185 -14.21 -23.16 8.96
C LYS A 185 -13.48 -23.42 7.64
N GLU A 186 -13.73 -24.54 6.98
CA GLU A 186 -13.12 -24.85 5.68
C GLU A 186 -13.64 -23.94 4.57
N ILE A 187 -14.91 -23.59 4.59
CA ILE A 187 -15.51 -22.62 3.67
C ILE A 187 -14.92 -21.23 3.90
N GLU A 188 -14.89 -20.76 5.15
CA GLU A 188 -14.30 -19.46 5.52
C GLU A 188 -12.83 -19.37 5.04
N ALA A 189 -12.02 -20.41 5.26
CA ALA A 189 -10.64 -20.45 4.79
C ALA A 189 -10.51 -20.46 3.24
N LYS A 190 -11.46 -21.09 2.54
CA LYS A 190 -11.50 -21.11 1.07
C LYS A 190 -11.93 -19.75 0.51
N ASP A 191 -12.85 -19.07 1.16
CA ASP A 191 -13.30 -17.71 0.79
C ASP A 191 -12.15 -16.70 0.98
N ASP A 192 -11.43 -16.75 2.11
CA ASP A 192 -10.25 -15.91 2.35
C ASP A 192 -9.16 -16.13 1.28
N LEU A 193 -8.91 -17.39 0.91
CA LEU A 193 -7.95 -17.74 -0.14
C LEU A 193 -8.39 -17.22 -1.52
N LEU A 194 -9.69 -17.26 -1.82
CA LEU A 194 -10.24 -16.77 -3.07
C LEU A 194 -10.12 -15.25 -3.17
N GLU A 195 -10.39 -14.54 -2.07
CA GLU A 195 -10.26 -13.08 -2.02
C GLU A 195 -8.81 -12.63 -2.22
N LEU A 196 -7.84 -13.37 -1.67
CA LEU A 196 -6.42 -13.11 -1.86
C LEU A 196 -6.01 -13.31 -3.33
N LYS A 197 -6.46 -14.39 -3.97
CA LYS A 197 -6.20 -14.65 -5.40
C LYS A 197 -6.80 -13.57 -6.31
N LEU A 198 -8.01 -13.10 -6.01
CA LEU A 198 -8.64 -12.01 -6.75
C LEU A 198 -7.86 -10.69 -6.62
N LYS A 199 -7.30 -10.40 -5.44
CA LYS A 199 -6.41 -9.23 -5.24
C LYS A 199 -5.12 -9.35 -6.06
N ASP A 200 -4.51 -10.53 -6.10
CA ASP A 200 -3.31 -10.75 -6.91
C ASP A 200 -3.58 -10.61 -8.41
N GLU A 201 -4.69 -11.18 -8.92
CA GLU A 201 -5.08 -11.06 -10.33
C GLU A 201 -5.38 -9.61 -10.73
N THR A 202 -6.05 -8.85 -9.86
CA THR A 202 -6.33 -7.43 -10.11
C THR A 202 -5.06 -6.57 -10.08
N HIS A 203 -4.14 -6.83 -9.16
CA HIS A 203 -2.82 -6.19 -9.13
C HIS A 203 -2.04 -6.46 -10.42
N MET A 204 -1.95 -7.74 -10.82
CA MET A 204 -1.28 -8.16 -12.06
C MET A 204 -1.93 -7.54 -13.31
N SER A 205 -3.26 -7.40 -13.34
CA SER A 205 -3.97 -6.76 -14.45
C SER A 205 -3.65 -5.27 -14.56
N ASN A 206 -3.63 -4.55 -13.44
CA ASN A 206 -3.29 -3.13 -13.39
C ASN A 206 -1.83 -2.86 -13.79
N GLU A 207 -0.90 -3.69 -13.32
CA GLU A 207 0.51 -3.59 -13.67
C GLU A 207 0.73 -3.85 -15.17
N ASN A 208 0.06 -4.87 -15.73
CA ASN A 208 0.05 -5.14 -17.16
C ASN A 208 -0.53 -3.97 -17.98
N TYR A 209 -1.58 -3.31 -17.49
CA TYR A 209 -2.14 -2.13 -18.15
C TYR A 209 -1.13 -0.98 -18.18
N SER A 210 -0.47 -0.68 -17.05
CA SER A 210 0.57 0.35 -16.97
C SER A 210 1.76 0.06 -17.91
N LEU A 211 2.21 -1.20 -17.96
CA LEU A 211 3.29 -1.62 -18.86
C LEU A 211 2.90 -1.48 -20.33
N ARG A 212 1.64 -1.78 -20.70
CA ARG A 212 1.14 -1.60 -22.07
C ARG A 212 1.13 -0.14 -22.52
N GLU A 213 0.77 0.79 -21.64
CA GLU A 213 0.81 2.23 -21.96
C GLU A 213 2.25 2.72 -22.14
N LYS A 214 3.17 2.34 -21.24
CA LYS A 214 4.61 2.63 -21.40
C LYS A 214 5.16 2.05 -22.71
N LEU A 215 4.78 0.83 -23.07
CA LEU A 215 5.19 0.20 -24.32
C LEU A 215 4.65 0.95 -25.55
N LYS A 216 3.40 1.44 -25.53
CA LYS A 216 2.84 2.26 -26.61
C LYS A 216 3.63 3.57 -26.78
N GLU A 217 3.98 4.24 -25.69
CA GLU A 217 4.82 5.45 -25.73
C GLU A 217 6.19 5.16 -26.34
N GLU A 218 6.86 4.08 -25.90
CA GLU A 218 8.17 3.70 -26.44
C GLU A 218 8.10 3.28 -27.92
N ILE A 219 7.05 2.57 -28.35
CA ILE A 219 6.81 2.25 -29.76
C ILE A 219 6.60 3.54 -30.58
N SER A 220 5.86 4.51 -30.05
CA SER A 220 5.66 5.82 -30.70
C SER A 220 6.98 6.58 -30.85
N LYS A 221 7.78 6.64 -29.78
CA LYS A 221 9.14 7.23 -29.80
C LYS A 221 10.03 6.53 -30.82
N SER A 222 10.05 5.18 -30.81
CA SER A 222 10.82 4.37 -31.76
C SER A 222 10.39 4.61 -33.21
N SER A 223 9.08 4.72 -33.48
CA SER A 223 8.53 5.05 -34.79
C SER A 223 8.98 6.43 -35.27
N ASN A 224 8.92 7.44 -34.40
CA ASN A 224 9.40 8.80 -34.71
C ASN A 224 10.90 8.83 -34.97
N LEU A 225 11.70 8.14 -34.15
CA LEU A 225 13.14 8.00 -34.37
C LEU A 225 13.45 7.25 -35.66
N LYS A 226 12.69 6.20 -36.01
CA LYS A 226 12.83 5.50 -37.30
C LYS A 226 12.52 6.42 -38.48
N LYS A 227 11.48 7.26 -38.38
CA LYS A 227 11.18 8.29 -39.38
C LYS A 227 12.29 9.32 -39.48
N GLU A 228 12.88 9.73 -38.36
CA GLU A 228 14.03 10.64 -38.33
C GLU A 228 15.27 10.01 -38.97
N VAL A 229 15.62 8.80 -38.59
CA VAL A 229 16.72 8.03 -39.19
C VAL A 229 16.47 7.80 -40.68
N HIS A 230 15.24 7.52 -41.09
CA HIS A 230 14.89 7.38 -42.49
C HIS A 230 15.01 8.72 -43.24
N ARG A 231 14.58 9.84 -42.65
CA ARG A 231 14.79 11.20 -43.19
C ARG A 231 16.28 11.52 -43.33
N LEU A 232 17.08 11.22 -42.32
CA LEU A 232 18.54 11.40 -42.32
C LEU A 232 19.26 10.47 -43.31
N ARG A 233 18.70 9.28 -43.59
CA ARG A 233 19.22 8.33 -44.59
C ARG A 233 18.81 8.66 -46.02
N LEU A 234 17.60 9.20 -46.21
CA LEU A 234 17.07 9.62 -47.51
C LEU A 234 17.54 11.01 -47.93
N THR A 235 18.18 11.75 -47.02
CA THR A 235 18.91 12.97 -47.35
C THR A 235 20.40 12.66 -47.37
N PRO A 236 20.97 12.20 -48.50
CA PRO A 236 22.34 12.57 -48.80
C PRO A 236 22.34 14.07 -49.14
N LYS A 237 22.02 14.92 -48.16
CA LYS A 237 22.72 16.21 -48.13
C LYS A 237 24.12 15.78 -47.74
N GLU A 238 24.98 15.64 -48.76
CA GLU A 238 26.40 15.88 -48.56
C GLU A 238 26.48 17.06 -47.59
N MET A 239 26.88 16.83 -46.34
CA MET A 239 27.25 17.95 -45.48
C MET A 239 28.40 18.59 -46.24
N GLN A 240 28.11 19.68 -46.96
CA GLN A 240 29.07 20.35 -47.82
C GLN A 240 30.07 21.05 -46.91
N GLY A 241 31.01 20.25 -46.41
CA GLY A 241 32.14 20.69 -45.62
C GLY A 241 33.07 21.49 -46.52
N GLN A 242 33.13 22.80 -46.30
CA GLN A 242 34.07 23.65 -47.01
C GLN A 242 35.41 23.62 -46.28
N ILE A 243 36.48 23.36 -47.02
CA ILE A 243 37.84 23.26 -46.47
C ILE A 243 38.53 24.62 -46.58
N TYR A 244 38.97 25.14 -45.44
CA TYR A 244 39.70 26.39 -45.28
C TYR A 244 41.11 26.08 -44.79
N SER A 245 42.07 26.02 -45.71
CA SER A 245 43.45 25.66 -45.42
C SER A 245 44.30 26.89 -45.15
N TYR A 246 45.01 26.89 -44.03
CA TYR A 246 46.00 27.90 -43.70
C TYR A 246 47.15 27.87 -44.73
N SER A 247 47.58 29.03 -45.22
CA SER A 247 48.95 29.16 -45.74
C SER A 247 49.70 30.41 -45.31
N GLU A 248 49.05 31.48 -44.88
CA GLU A 248 49.71 32.62 -44.24
C GLU A 248 48.76 33.35 -43.27
N ASP A 249 49.32 34.07 -42.30
CA ASP A 249 48.55 34.81 -41.28
C ASP A 249 47.55 35.77 -41.95
N PHE A 250 46.25 35.60 -41.66
CA PHE A 250 45.16 36.43 -42.18
C PHE A 250 45.03 36.44 -43.72
N ASP A 251 45.36 35.33 -44.36
CA ASP A 251 45.04 35.10 -45.77
C ASP A 251 43.52 35.15 -46.07
N LYS A 252 43.17 35.01 -47.35
CA LYS A 252 41.77 35.01 -47.82
C LYS A 252 41.12 33.63 -47.80
N ARG A 253 41.75 32.64 -47.16
CA ARG A 253 41.30 31.24 -47.08
C ARG A 253 40.83 30.85 -45.68
N GLY A 254 40.67 31.81 -44.77
CA GLY A 254 40.12 31.60 -43.45
C GLY A 254 38.59 31.67 -43.39
N VAL A 255 38.03 31.05 -42.35
CA VAL A 255 36.59 30.97 -42.07
C VAL A 255 36.02 32.35 -41.74
N VAL A 256 36.72 33.15 -40.93
CA VAL A 256 36.26 34.49 -40.54
C VAL A 256 36.24 35.40 -41.78
N TYR A 257 37.29 35.39 -42.59
CA TYR A 257 37.30 36.10 -43.88
C TYR A 257 36.12 35.71 -44.78
N HIS A 258 35.87 34.41 -44.94
CA HIS A 258 34.79 33.91 -45.79
C HIS A 258 33.41 34.36 -45.31
N LEU A 259 33.11 34.15 -44.03
CA LEU A 259 31.81 34.49 -43.43
C LEU A 259 31.60 36.01 -43.37
N ALA A 260 32.65 36.80 -43.09
CA ALA A 260 32.58 38.25 -43.18
C ALA A 260 32.26 38.74 -44.61
N ARG A 261 32.74 38.06 -45.65
CA ARG A 261 32.42 38.41 -47.05
C ARG A 261 30.97 38.10 -47.41
N ILE A 262 30.43 36.98 -46.92
CA ILE A 262 29.04 36.56 -47.21
C ILE A 262 28.06 37.47 -46.47
N TYR A 263 28.26 37.68 -45.17
CA TYR A 263 27.29 38.35 -44.32
C TYR A 263 27.56 39.85 -44.12
N GLY A 264 28.77 40.33 -44.39
CA GLY A 264 29.13 41.75 -44.26
C GLY A 264 28.66 42.65 -45.41
N LYS A 265 28.11 42.08 -46.50
CA LYS A 265 27.58 42.85 -47.64
C LYS A 265 26.06 43.00 -47.66
N THR A 266 25.32 42.22 -46.87
CA THR A 266 23.85 42.23 -46.86
C THR A 266 23.34 43.13 -45.75
N SER A 267 23.31 44.44 -45.98
CA SER A 267 22.70 45.44 -45.09
C SER A 267 21.15 45.38 -45.02
N GLN A 268 20.53 44.31 -45.53
CA GLN A 268 19.08 44.19 -45.73
C GLN A 268 18.42 42.96 -45.11
N VAL A 269 19.14 42.11 -44.37
CA VAL A 269 18.54 40.95 -43.69
C VAL A 269 18.75 41.09 -42.18
N ASN A 270 17.69 40.82 -41.41
CA ASN A 270 17.67 40.92 -39.95
C ASN A 270 18.97 40.37 -39.30
N PRO A 271 19.70 41.17 -38.50
CA PRO A 271 21.04 40.83 -37.99
C PRO A 271 21.13 39.61 -37.07
N SER A 272 20.00 39.07 -36.61
CA SER A 272 19.97 38.26 -35.38
C SER A 272 20.25 36.76 -35.53
N SER A 273 20.48 36.21 -36.74
CA SER A 273 20.70 34.75 -36.88
C SER A 273 21.74 34.31 -37.93
N THR A 274 22.42 35.23 -38.61
CA THR A 274 23.27 34.89 -39.76
C THR A 274 24.70 35.41 -39.71
N GLN A 275 25.03 36.36 -38.84
CA GLN A 275 26.35 36.97 -38.76
C GLN A 275 27.17 36.41 -37.59
N ILE A 276 28.48 36.18 -37.81
CA ILE A 276 29.42 35.84 -36.72
C ILE A 276 29.33 36.91 -35.64
N VAL A 277 29.21 36.50 -34.38
CA VAL A 277 29.19 37.40 -33.22
C VAL A 277 30.48 37.27 -32.44
N VAL A 278 31.02 38.41 -32.00
CA VAL A 278 32.16 38.44 -31.06
C VAL A 278 31.71 39.09 -29.76
N THR A 279 32.11 38.48 -28.65
CA THR A 279 31.91 39.03 -27.31
C THR A 279 33.22 39.01 -26.55
N ARG A 280 33.34 39.86 -25.54
CA ARG A 280 34.46 39.86 -24.61
C ARG A 280 33.98 40.07 -23.18
N SER A 281 34.76 39.57 -22.24
CA SER A 281 34.46 39.61 -20.80
C SER A 281 34.28 41.02 -20.22
N SER A 282 34.93 42.03 -20.81
CA SER A 282 34.81 43.43 -20.40
C SER A 282 35.35 44.37 -21.49
N ASP A 283 34.87 45.61 -21.51
CA ASP A 283 35.30 46.63 -22.46
C ASP A 283 36.32 47.59 -21.84
N ARG A 284 37.49 47.74 -22.46
CA ARG A 284 38.47 48.79 -22.12
C ARG A 284 38.71 49.75 -23.27
N GLU A 285 39.06 49.22 -24.44
CA GLU A 285 39.39 50.00 -25.64
C GLU A 285 38.89 49.28 -26.89
N GLY A 286 38.54 50.01 -27.94
CA GLY A 286 37.96 49.48 -29.17
C GLY A 286 36.61 48.79 -28.98
N HIS A 287 36.16 48.10 -30.02
CA HIS A 287 34.95 47.30 -30.06
C HIS A 287 35.26 45.80 -30.15
N ALA A 288 34.30 44.93 -29.79
CA ALA A 288 34.52 43.48 -29.87
C ALA A 288 34.63 43.01 -31.34
N GLU A 289 33.90 43.67 -32.23
CA GLU A 289 33.85 43.42 -33.66
C GLU A 289 35.19 43.71 -34.36
N ASP A 290 36.06 44.51 -33.74
CA ASP A 290 37.42 44.75 -34.21
C ASP A 290 38.23 43.46 -34.35
N LEU A 291 37.87 42.41 -33.58
CA LEU A 291 38.48 41.08 -33.71
C LEU A 291 38.22 40.43 -35.07
N LEU A 292 37.13 40.79 -35.76
CA LEU A 292 36.80 40.25 -37.08
C LEU A 292 37.35 41.10 -38.23
N GLN A 293 37.96 42.25 -37.94
CA GLN A 293 38.49 43.19 -38.95
C GLN A 293 39.87 42.75 -39.48
N ASN A 294 39.99 41.49 -39.87
CA ASN A 294 41.23 40.82 -40.24
C ASN A 294 42.03 41.50 -41.36
N GLN A 295 41.34 42.27 -42.21
CA GLN A 295 41.92 42.94 -43.38
C GLN A 295 42.35 44.40 -43.10
N VAL A 296 42.01 44.97 -41.94
CA VAL A 296 42.44 46.33 -41.56
C VAL A 296 43.92 46.30 -41.20
N LYS A 297 44.72 47.14 -41.87
CA LYS A 297 46.17 47.26 -41.63
C LYS A 297 46.50 48.65 -41.02
N PRO A 298 47.35 48.72 -39.99
CA PRO A 298 48.11 47.61 -39.39
C PRO A 298 47.29 46.74 -38.40
N GLY A 299 46.16 47.26 -37.93
CA GLY A 299 45.26 46.68 -36.94
C GLY A 299 44.55 47.80 -36.18
N THR A 300 43.73 47.47 -35.20
CA THR A 300 42.97 48.42 -34.36
C THR A 300 43.33 48.20 -32.89
N VAL A 301 43.30 49.26 -32.08
CA VAL A 301 43.53 49.08 -30.64
C VAL A 301 42.25 48.57 -30.01
N SER A 302 42.27 47.35 -29.46
CA SER A 302 41.10 46.77 -28.81
C SER A 302 41.49 45.79 -27.71
N GLY A 303 40.85 45.92 -26.54
CA GLY A 303 41.23 45.15 -25.36
C GLY A 303 40.23 45.13 -24.23
N THR A 304 40.41 44.15 -23.32
CA THR A 304 39.64 44.00 -22.09
C THR A 304 40.22 44.84 -20.94
N LYS A 305 39.43 45.01 -19.88
CA LYS A 305 39.93 45.58 -18.61
C LYS A 305 40.97 44.64 -18.00
N ASP A 306 41.80 45.20 -17.14
CA ASP A 306 42.80 44.46 -16.35
C ASP A 306 42.09 43.67 -15.23
N LYS A 307 41.56 42.50 -15.57
CA LYS A 307 40.75 41.65 -14.68
C LYS A 307 41.00 40.18 -14.95
N GLU A 308 41.20 39.42 -13.89
CA GLU A 308 41.26 37.96 -13.97
C GLU A 308 40.03 37.38 -14.67
N GLY A 309 40.24 36.30 -15.42
CA GLY A 309 39.20 35.70 -16.25
C GLY A 309 38.86 36.49 -17.52
N SER A 310 39.72 37.42 -17.95
CA SER A 310 39.59 38.08 -19.25
C SER A 310 39.45 37.07 -20.38
N SER A 311 38.47 37.27 -21.25
CA SER A 311 38.20 36.40 -22.39
C SER A 311 37.63 37.13 -23.60
N TRP A 312 37.89 36.55 -24.78
CA TRP A 312 37.26 36.89 -26.06
C TRP A 312 36.61 35.64 -26.65
N CYS A 313 35.40 35.76 -27.19
CA CYS A 313 34.62 34.63 -27.70
C CYS A 313 34.04 34.95 -29.07
N VAL A 314 34.20 34.03 -30.02
CA VAL A 314 33.61 34.07 -31.36
C VAL A 314 32.51 33.01 -31.45
N ASP A 315 31.32 33.41 -31.88
CA ASP A 315 30.20 32.54 -32.23
C ASP A 315 30.06 32.48 -33.75
N LEU A 316 30.26 31.29 -34.34
CA LEU A 316 30.10 31.04 -35.77
C LEU A 316 28.64 30.98 -36.24
N THR A 317 27.66 31.29 -35.38
CA THR A 317 26.21 31.17 -35.59
C THR A 317 25.68 29.75 -35.49
N GLU A 318 24.35 29.62 -35.37
CA GLU A 318 23.68 28.33 -35.23
C GLU A 318 23.92 27.41 -36.43
N LYS A 319 24.14 28.01 -37.60
CA LYS A 319 24.30 27.35 -38.89
C LYS A 319 25.60 26.59 -39.03
N TYR A 320 26.67 26.97 -38.32
CA TYR A 320 27.99 26.43 -38.60
C TYR A 320 28.59 25.71 -37.39
N VAL A 321 29.39 24.69 -37.69
CA VAL A 321 30.40 24.12 -36.79
C VAL A 321 31.70 23.96 -37.55
N LEU A 322 32.81 24.13 -36.85
CA LEU A 322 34.14 24.10 -37.44
C LEU A 322 35.00 23.03 -36.76
N PHE A 323 35.55 22.13 -37.57
CA PHE A 323 36.70 21.32 -37.20
C PHE A 323 37.97 22.18 -37.34
N LEU A 324 38.37 22.83 -36.24
CA LEU A 324 39.47 23.77 -36.24
C LEU A 324 40.82 23.06 -36.41
N THR A 325 41.60 23.47 -37.41
CA THR A 325 42.96 22.96 -37.66
C THR A 325 44.03 23.98 -37.31
N HIS A 326 43.78 25.26 -37.56
CA HIS A 326 44.69 26.36 -37.20
C HIS A 326 43.87 27.57 -36.77
N TYR A 327 44.48 28.41 -35.94
CA TYR A 327 43.96 29.74 -35.66
C TYR A 327 45.10 30.76 -35.64
N THR A 328 44.80 31.97 -36.10
CA THR A 328 45.70 33.11 -36.10
C THR A 328 45.16 34.17 -35.16
N LEU A 329 46.03 34.79 -34.37
CA LEU A 329 45.71 35.99 -33.60
C LEU A 329 46.56 37.18 -34.06
N ARG A 330 45.99 38.38 -33.96
CA ARG A 330 46.70 39.66 -34.10
C ARG A 330 46.66 40.39 -32.76
N HIS A 331 47.82 40.81 -32.27
CA HIS A 331 47.90 41.63 -31.07
C HIS A 331 47.21 42.98 -31.29
N GLY A 332 46.37 43.40 -30.34
CA GLY A 332 45.54 44.60 -30.46
C GLY A 332 46.03 45.82 -29.70
N CYS A 333 47.34 45.96 -29.46
CA CYS A 333 47.91 47.19 -28.92
C CYS A 333 49.03 47.72 -29.82
N GLU A 334 49.03 49.03 -30.05
CA GLU A 334 50.03 49.69 -30.89
C GLU A 334 51.42 49.69 -30.24
N LYS A 335 51.45 50.00 -28.94
CA LYS A 335 52.65 49.90 -28.10
C LYS A 335 52.72 48.43 -27.65
N ARG A 336 53.90 47.79 -27.70
CA ARG A 336 54.13 46.35 -27.40
C ARG A 336 53.88 45.97 -25.92
N LEU A 337 52.82 46.50 -25.33
CA LEU A 337 52.38 46.33 -23.95
C LEU A 337 51.23 45.33 -23.94
N SER A 338 51.10 44.60 -22.83
CA SER A 338 49.99 43.66 -22.63
C SER A 338 49.89 42.58 -23.70
N VAL A 339 51.01 42.21 -24.34
CA VAL A 339 51.09 41.04 -25.25
C VAL A 339 50.64 39.79 -24.49
N LEU A 340 49.70 39.05 -25.07
CA LEU A 340 49.14 37.83 -24.50
C LEU A 340 50.21 36.73 -24.45
N LEU A 341 50.40 36.13 -23.27
CA LEU A 341 51.42 35.09 -23.03
C LEU A 341 50.81 33.79 -22.51
N ASN A 342 49.81 33.89 -21.63
CA ASN A 342 49.22 32.76 -20.93
C ASN A 342 47.72 32.69 -21.22
N TRP A 343 47.30 31.74 -22.05
CA TRP A 343 45.89 31.55 -22.39
C TRP A 343 45.57 30.11 -22.77
N ARG A 344 44.29 29.82 -22.90
CA ARG A 344 43.79 28.64 -23.57
C ARG A 344 42.83 29.02 -24.69
N LEU A 345 42.93 28.30 -25.79
CA LEU A 345 41.88 28.26 -26.81
C LEU A 345 40.90 27.16 -26.42
N GLU A 346 39.63 27.49 -26.36
CA GLU A 346 38.55 26.57 -26.02
C GLU A 346 37.48 26.54 -27.12
N GLY A 347 36.86 25.37 -27.29
CA GLY A 347 35.72 25.16 -28.18
C GLY A 347 34.46 24.78 -27.39
N SER A 348 33.29 25.22 -27.85
CA SER A 348 32.00 24.80 -27.31
C SER A 348 30.94 24.65 -28.40
N LEU A 349 29.99 23.74 -28.19
CA LEU A 349 28.79 23.60 -29.02
C LEU A 349 27.61 24.44 -28.51
N ASP A 350 27.57 24.70 -27.19
CA ASP A 350 26.42 25.27 -26.47
C ASP A 350 26.75 26.61 -25.77
N GLY A 351 28.01 27.05 -25.80
CA GLY A 351 28.50 28.24 -25.11
C GLY A 351 28.61 28.09 -23.58
N ARG A 352 28.24 26.92 -23.03
CA ARG A 352 28.19 26.65 -21.58
C ARG A 352 29.29 25.67 -21.17
N ARG A 353 29.44 24.58 -21.90
CA ARG A 353 30.47 23.55 -21.67
C ARG A 353 31.61 23.75 -22.65
N TRP A 354 32.80 23.94 -22.10
CA TRP A 354 33.99 24.31 -22.87
C TRP A 354 35.02 23.19 -22.85
N THR A 355 35.55 22.86 -24.03
CA THR A 355 36.66 21.91 -24.20
C THR A 355 37.92 22.69 -24.52
N THR A 356 39.00 22.48 -23.77
CA THR A 356 40.30 23.10 -24.10
C THR A 356 40.89 22.45 -25.35
N LEU A 357 41.10 23.26 -26.40
CA LEU A 357 41.68 22.82 -27.68
C LEU A 357 43.20 22.99 -27.70
N LYS A 358 43.71 24.04 -27.04
CA LYS A 358 45.15 24.30 -26.91
C LYS A 358 45.44 25.14 -25.67
N LYS A 359 46.52 24.81 -24.96
CA LYS A 359 47.04 25.58 -23.82
C LYS A 359 48.33 26.29 -24.23
N HIS A 360 48.49 27.51 -23.73
CA HIS A 360 49.64 28.38 -23.96
C HIS A 360 50.13 28.90 -22.61
N GLU A 361 51.40 28.64 -22.31
CA GLU A 361 52.10 29.06 -21.10
C GLU A 361 53.38 29.78 -21.56
N ASP A 362 53.52 31.04 -21.15
CA ASP A 362 54.57 31.96 -21.60
C ASP A 362 54.83 31.93 -23.13
N ASP A 363 53.77 31.87 -23.93
CA ASP A 363 53.89 31.77 -25.38
C ASP A 363 54.34 33.10 -25.99
N GLN A 364 55.49 33.08 -26.67
CA GLN A 364 56.13 34.27 -27.24
C GLN A 364 55.71 34.54 -28.70
N GLY A 365 54.73 33.80 -29.26
CA GLY A 365 54.35 33.88 -30.67
C GLY A 365 53.91 35.29 -31.12
N LEU A 366 53.26 36.04 -30.23
CA LEU A 366 52.84 37.43 -30.47
C LEU A 366 53.88 38.48 -30.05
N LYS A 367 55.00 38.07 -29.43
CA LYS A 367 56.05 38.98 -28.93
C LYS A 367 57.15 39.21 -29.97
N LYS A 368 56.78 39.57 -31.21
CA LYS A 368 57.74 39.94 -32.27
C LYS A 368 57.97 41.45 -32.28
N ASP A 369 59.03 41.92 -32.95
CA ASP A 369 59.45 43.33 -32.95
C ASP A 369 58.66 44.23 -33.93
N ARG A 370 57.37 43.95 -34.11
CA ARG A 370 56.49 44.71 -35.01
C ARG A 370 55.21 45.12 -34.29
N ARG A 371 54.60 46.23 -34.70
CA ARG A 371 53.26 46.58 -34.19
C ARG A 371 52.23 45.59 -34.72
N TYR A 372 51.19 45.28 -33.95
CA TYR A 372 50.10 44.37 -34.34
C TYR A 372 50.61 43.01 -34.86
N CYS A 373 51.56 42.42 -34.14
CA CYS A 373 52.13 41.13 -34.50
C CYS A 373 51.06 40.05 -34.61
N THR A 374 51.30 39.15 -35.56
CA THR A 374 50.45 38.01 -35.83
C THR A 374 51.22 36.71 -35.55
N CYS A 375 50.48 35.70 -35.12
CA CYS A 375 50.99 34.34 -35.06
C CYS A 375 49.84 33.37 -35.32
N THR A 376 50.16 32.29 -36.02
CA THR A 376 49.29 31.15 -36.22
C THR A 376 49.79 29.98 -35.39
N TRP A 377 48.86 29.24 -34.79
CA TRP A 377 49.16 27.99 -34.11
C TRP A 377 48.33 26.85 -34.70
N PRO A 378 48.95 25.68 -34.95
CA PRO A 378 48.22 24.47 -35.30
C PRO A 378 47.51 23.89 -34.07
N ILE A 379 46.35 23.30 -34.33
CA ILE A 379 45.57 22.50 -33.41
C ILE A 379 45.89 21.03 -33.65
N ASN A 380 46.36 20.35 -32.60
CA ASN A 380 46.58 18.91 -32.66
C ASN A 380 45.24 18.25 -32.99
N ALA A 381 45.25 17.26 -33.90
CA ALA A 381 44.05 16.65 -34.48
C ALA A 381 42.94 16.43 -33.44
N ASN A 382 42.00 17.37 -33.39
CA ASN A 382 40.85 17.33 -32.51
C ASN A 382 39.68 16.76 -33.32
N SER A 383 39.13 15.64 -32.88
CA SER A 383 38.04 14.93 -33.57
C SER A 383 36.68 15.62 -33.46
N ASN A 384 36.60 16.81 -32.84
CA ASN A 384 35.35 17.48 -32.52
C ASN A 384 35.24 18.82 -33.26
N ALA A 385 34.05 19.08 -33.80
CA ALA A 385 33.68 20.38 -34.35
C ALA A 385 32.99 21.24 -33.29
N PHE A 386 33.22 22.55 -33.33
CA PHE A 386 32.64 23.50 -32.37
C PHE A 386 32.00 24.70 -33.08
N ARG A 387 31.02 25.33 -32.42
CA ARG A 387 30.36 26.56 -32.87
C ARG A 387 31.03 27.80 -32.27
N TYR A 388 31.33 27.71 -30.98
CA TYR A 388 31.94 28.80 -30.20
C TYR A 388 33.42 28.54 -30.00
N PHE A 389 34.22 29.58 -30.13
CA PHE A 389 35.66 29.55 -29.86
C PHE A 389 36.03 30.68 -28.91
N ARG A 390 36.72 30.37 -27.82
CA ARG A 390 37.09 31.34 -26.77
C ARG A 390 38.58 31.36 -26.52
N ILE A 391 39.16 32.55 -26.54
CA ILE A 391 40.47 32.84 -25.95
C ILE A 391 40.24 33.23 -24.49
N PHE A 392 40.72 32.40 -23.57
CA PHE A 392 40.58 32.63 -22.14
C PHE A 392 41.95 32.82 -21.50
N GLN A 393 42.19 33.96 -20.87
CA GLN A 393 43.46 34.25 -20.21
C GLN A 393 43.63 33.37 -18.96
N THR A 394 44.76 32.69 -18.85
CA THR A 394 45.07 31.77 -17.74
C THR A 394 46.19 32.27 -16.83
N GLY A 395 46.89 33.33 -17.24
CA GLY A 395 47.93 33.98 -16.46
C GLY A 395 48.21 35.38 -16.98
N LYS A 396 49.15 36.08 -16.36
CA LYS A 396 49.44 37.48 -16.69
C LYS A 396 50.02 37.62 -18.10
N ASN A 397 49.74 38.76 -18.72
CA ASN A 397 50.33 39.17 -20.00
C ASN A 397 51.74 39.74 -19.81
N SER A 398 52.42 40.15 -20.88
CA SER A 398 53.80 40.69 -20.83
C SER A 398 53.99 41.97 -20.01
N SER A 399 52.91 42.61 -19.57
CA SER A 399 52.94 43.78 -18.67
C SER A 399 52.49 43.44 -17.25
N ASP A 400 52.53 42.15 -16.87
CA ASP A 400 52.16 41.64 -15.56
C ASP A 400 50.68 41.92 -15.19
N ARG A 401 49.78 41.88 -16.19
CA ARG A 401 48.34 42.24 -16.06
C ARG A 401 47.39 41.17 -16.59
N PHE A 402 46.12 41.26 -16.21
CA PHE A 402 45.03 40.36 -16.63
C PHE A 402 44.12 40.98 -17.71
N GLY A 403 44.70 41.63 -18.72
CA GLY A 403 43.96 42.13 -19.88
C GLY A 403 44.38 41.42 -21.17
N ILE A 404 43.43 41.18 -22.08
CA ILE A 404 43.68 40.65 -23.43
C ILE A 404 43.48 41.77 -24.45
N PHE A 405 44.52 42.09 -25.22
CA PHE A 405 44.46 43.00 -26.36
C PHE A 405 44.60 42.23 -27.68
N LEU A 406 43.54 42.23 -28.49
CA LEU A 406 43.46 41.55 -29.78
C LEU A 406 42.76 42.43 -30.81
N SER A 407 43.20 42.33 -32.05
CA SER A 407 42.64 43.11 -33.18
C SER A 407 42.47 42.28 -34.45
N GLY A 408 42.34 40.97 -34.27
CA GLY A 408 42.22 40.01 -35.37
C GLY A 408 42.22 38.60 -34.84
N MET A 409 41.27 37.79 -35.30
CA MET A 409 41.25 36.36 -35.14
C MET A 409 40.81 35.71 -36.46
N GLU A 410 41.61 34.78 -36.95
CA GLU A 410 41.29 33.98 -38.14
C GLU A 410 41.31 32.50 -37.77
N MET A 411 40.45 31.72 -38.41
CA MET A 411 40.27 30.30 -38.11
C MET A 411 40.26 29.48 -39.40
N TYR A 412 40.85 28.30 -39.34
CA TYR A 412 41.05 27.41 -40.49
C TYR A 412 40.61 26.01 -40.14
N GLY A 413 40.13 25.25 -41.13
CA GLY A 413 39.66 23.89 -40.95
C GLY A 413 38.50 23.52 -41.85
N VAL A 414 37.70 22.54 -41.43
CA VAL A 414 36.52 22.09 -42.18
C VAL A 414 35.27 22.72 -41.57
N LEU A 415 34.66 23.68 -42.27
CA LEU A 415 33.43 24.33 -41.86
C LEU A 415 32.24 23.53 -42.40
N ILE A 416 31.35 23.12 -41.51
CA ILE A 416 30.14 22.38 -41.87
C ILE A 416 28.93 23.26 -41.61
N GLU A 417 28.11 23.43 -42.64
CA GLU A 417 26.77 24.00 -42.51
C GLU A 417 25.80 22.91 -42.03
N LYS A 418 25.12 23.17 -40.91
CA LYS A 418 24.10 22.28 -40.37
C LYS A 418 22.85 22.36 -41.24
N SER A 419 22.37 21.19 -41.69
CA SER A 419 21.05 21.07 -42.28
C SER A 419 20.01 21.53 -41.26
N SER A 420 19.26 22.59 -41.61
CA SER A 420 18.10 23.08 -40.85
C SER A 420 17.03 22.01 -40.64
#